data_AF-A0A6N9LB53-F1
#
_entry.id   AF-A0A6N9LB53-F1
#
_cell.length_a   1.000
_cell.length_b   1.000
_cell.length_c   1.000
_cell.angle_alpha   90.00
_cell.angle_beta   90.00
_cell.angle_gamma   90.00
#
_symmetry.space_group_name_H-M   'P 1'
#
loop_
_entity.id
_entity.type
_entity.pdbx_description
1 polymer ?
#
loop_
_entity_poly.entity_id
_entity_poly.type
_entity_poly.pdbx_seq_one_letter_code
_entity_poly.pdbx_strand_id
1 'polypeptide(L)'
;MCKLCKYVIIKNGVLCVLETDRMKEVIRNELGVFDYRDYIFDDDPSVYILVKDLSVYDTDHTIVYRSFPDDADGYFNGTVIFTKMDDFGFASLSNNDIDIIRSHLRRLSDGLFEMSYSLKDSY
;
A
#
# COMPACT_ATOMS: atom_id res chain seq x y z
N MET A 1 4.53 -24.19 11.34
CA MET A 1 5.42 -23.01 11.31
C MET A 1 4.56 -21.79 11.04
N CYS A 2 4.47 -20.82 11.96
CA CYS A 2 3.90 -19.53 11.61
C CYS A 2 4.92 -18.77 10.75
N LYS A 3 4.55 -18.45 9.51
CA LYS A 3 5.42 -17.75 8.57
C LYS A 3 5.41 -16.26 8.93
N LEU A 4 6.57 -15.73 9.30
CA LEU A 4 6.72 -14.30 9.53
C LEU A 4 6.43 -13.57 8.21
N CYS A 5 5.44 -12.69 8.22
CA CYS A 5 4.98 -11.92 7.08
C CYS A 5 5.48 -10.48 7.22
N LYS A 6 6.36 -10.09 6.30
CA LYS A 6 6.77 -8.69 6.14
C LYS A 6 5.73 -7.94 5.32
N TYR A 7 5.40 -6.72 5.75
CA TYR A 7 4.43 -5.84 5.09
C TYR A 7 4.88 -4.37 5.23
N VAL A 8 4.33 -3.49 4.38
CA VAL A 8 4.51 -2.03 4.52
C VAL A 8 3.21 -1.43 5.02
N ILE A 9 3.28 -0.51 5.96
CA ILE A 9 2.13 0.25 6.45
C ILE A 9 2.43 1.74 6.36
N ILE A 10 1.46 2.51 5.88
CA ILE A 10 1.44 3.97 5.97
C ILE A 10 0.28 4.37 6.86
N LYS A 11 0.58 5.06 7.96
CA LYS A 11 -0.41 5.51 8.93
C LYS A 11 0.05 6.82 9.56
N ASN A 12 -0.86 7.79 9.68
CA ASN A 12 -0.57 9.11 10.24
C ASN A 12 0.67 9.77 9.61
N GLY A 13 0.81 9.66 8.28
CA GLY A 13 1.94 10.20 7.55
C GLY A 13 3.28 9.53 7.83
N VAL A 14 3.31 8.31 8.38
CA VAL A 14 4.56 7.55 8.61
C VAL A 14 4.53 6.25 7.82
N LEU A 15 5.56 6.00 7.01
CA LEU A 15 5.79 4.73 6.33
C LEU A 15 6.68 3.83 7.19
N CYS A 16 6.25 2.60 7.43
CA CYS A 16 7.00 1.60 8.18
C CYS A 16 7.01 0.26 7.43
N VAL A 17 8.14 -0.45 7.54
CA VAL A 17 8.27 -1.86 7.15
C VAL A 17 8.22 -2.67 8.43
N LEU A 18 7.24 -3.56 8.55
CA LEU A 18 6.99 -4.34 9.75
C LEU A 18 6.92 -5.83 9.44
N GLU A 19 7.06 -6.66 10.47
CA GLU A 19 6.98 -8.11 10.38
C GLU A 19 6.04 -8.65 11.45
N THR A 20 5.23 -9.65 11.09
CA THR A 20 4.31 -10.30 12.03
C THR A 20 4.02 -11.74 11.61
N ASP A 21 3.81 -12.62 12.56
CA ASP A 21 3.29 -13.98 12.33
C ASP A 21 1.75 -14.04 12.41
N ARG A 22 1.09 -12.91 12.70
CA ARG A 22 -0.37 -12.78 12.89
C ARG A 22 -0.99 -11.75 11.94
N MET A 23 -0.63 -11.79 10.66
CA MET A 23 -1.05 -10.79 9.66
C MET A 23 -2.57 -10.56 9.60
N LYS A 24 -3.38 -11.62 9.69
CA LYS A 24 -4.86 -11.51 9.72
C LYS A 24 -5.37 -10.66 10.88
N GLU A 25 -4.69 -10.66 12.02
CA GLU A 25 -5.08 -9.85 13.17
C GLU A 25 -4.63 -8.40 13.02
N VAL A 26 -3.44 -8.17 12.43
CA VAL A 26 -3.01 -6.81 12.06
C VAL A 26 -4.04 -6.17 11.14
N ILE A 27 -4.43 -6.85 10.07
CA ILE A 27 -5.45 -6.33 9.14
C ILE A 27 -6.78 -6.05 9.85
N ARG A 28 -7.24 -6.96 10.72
CA ARG A 28 -8.46 -6.74 11.49
C ARG A 28 -8.36 -5.53 12.43
N ASN A 29 -7.23 -5.36 13.11
CA ASN A 29 -7.06 -4.28 14.08
C ASN A 29 -6.87 -2.91 13.41
N GLU A 30 -6.17 -2.90 12.28
CA GLU A 30 -5.87 -1.67 11.54
C GLU A 30 -7.03 -1.23 10.64
N LEU A 31 -7.67 -2.16 9.95
CA LEU A 31 -8.66 -1.87 8.90
C LEU A 31 -10.07 -2.36 9.25
N GLY A 32 -10.21 -3.41 10.07
CA GLY A 32 -11.50 -4.04 10.34
C GLY A 32 -12.01 -4.79 9.12
N VAL A 33 -13.08 -4.28 8.51
CA VAL A 33 -13.49 -4.67 7.15
C VAL A 33 -12.66 -3.85 6.18
N PHE A 34 -12.07 -4.49 5.18
CA PHE A 34 -11.13 -3.85 4.26
C PHE A 34 -11.52 -4.10 2.81
N ASP A 35 -11.20 -3.11 1.98
CA ASP A 35 -11.14 -3.23 0.52
C ASP A 35 -9.69 -3.44 0.09
N TYR A 36 -9.50 -3.94 -1.13
CA TYR A 36 -8.18 -4.09 -1.72
C TYR A 36 -8.10 -3.59 -3.17
N ARG A 37 -6.88 -3.32 -3.60
CA ARG A 37 -6.51 -3.07 -4.99
C ARG A 37 -5.28 -3.91 -5.36
N ASP A 38 -5.32 -4.50 -6.53
CA ASP A 38 -4.25 -5.24 -7.20
C ASP A 38 -3.81 -4.48 -8.46
N TYR A 39 -2.76 -4.97 -9.13
CA TYR A 39 -2.21 -4.36 -10.36
C TYR A 39 -1.91 -2.85 -10.23
N ILE A 40 -1.47 -2.43 -9.05
CA ILE A 40 -1.17 -1.02 -8.74
C ILE A 40 0.18 -0.53 -9.27
N PHE A 41 1.08 -1.46 -9.61
CA PHE A 41 2.37 -1.18 -10.20
C PHE A 41 2.49 -1.98 -11.50
N ASP A 42 2.84 -1.31 -12.60
CA ASP A 42 3.02 -1.96 -13.91
C ASP A 42 4.17 -2.99 -13.88
N ASP A 43 5.20 -2.72 -13.07
CA ASP A 43 6.42 -3.53 -13.00
C ASP A 43 6.31 -4.75 -12.05
N ASP A 44 5.35 -4.76 -11.11
CA ASP A 44 5.04 -5.92 -10.25
C ASP A 44 3.55 -5.97 -9.88
N PRO A 45 2.75 -6.82 -10.54
CA PRO A 45 1.32 -6.92 -10.28
C PRO A 45 0.98 -7.65 -8.96
N SER A 46 1.98 -8.23 -8.29
CA SER A 46 1.74 -9.13 -7.15
C SER A 46 1.62 -8.41 -5.80
N VAL A 47 1.85 -7.10 -5.75
CA VAL A 47 1.63 -6.28 -4.55
C VAL A 47 0.18 -5.80 -4.51
N TYR A 48 -0.45 -6.02 -3.35
CA TYR A 48 -1.80 -5.57 -3.05
C TYR A 48 -1.74 -4.37 -2.10
N ILE A 49 -2.61 -3.40 -2.32
CA ILE A 49 -2.95 -2.38 -1.33
C ILE A 49 -4.23 -2.79 -0.62
N LEU A 50 -4.23 -2.70 0.70
CA LEU A 50 -5.39 -2.82 1.55
C LEU A 50 -5.69 -1.49 2.22
N VAL A 51 -6.96 -1.13 2.23
CA VAL A 51 -7.50 0.05 2.92
C VAL A 51 -8.77 -0.33 3.64
N LYS A 52 -9.18 0.46 4.62
CA LYS A 52 -10.46 0.26 5.30
C LYS A 52 -11.60 0.34 4.28
N ASP A 53 -12.59 -0.54 4.42
CA ASP A 53 -13.81 -0.54 3.60
C ASP A 53 -14.49 0.84 3.65
N LEU A 54 -14.97 1.30 2.49
CA LEU A 54 -15.56 2.63 2.28
C LEU A 54 -14.63 3.82 2.59
N SER A 55 -13.33 3.60 2.83
CA SER A 55 -12.38 4.70 3.12
C SER A 55 -12.26 5.72 2.00
N VAL A 56 -12.64 5.38 0.76
CA VAL A 56 -12.68 6.33 -0.38
C VAL A 56 -13.54 7.57 -0.11
N TYR A 57 -14.52 7.50 0.80
CA TYR A 57 -15.36 8.63 1.20
C TYR A 57 -14.75 9.48 2.33
N ASP A 58 -13.64 9.05 2.92
CA ASP A 58 -12.94 9.80 3.97
C ASP A 58 -12.18 10.99 3.39
N THR A 59 -11.94 12.00 4.22
CA THR A 59 -11.16 13.21 3.88
C THR A 59 -9.71 13.14 4.35
N ASP A 60 -9.34 12.09 5.09
CA ASP A 60 -7.99 11.84 5.59
C ASP A 60 -7.14 11.12 4.53
N HIS A 61 -6.81 11.85 3.45
CA HIS A 61 -5.99 11.32 2.38
C HIS A 61 -4.62 10.91 2.91
N THR A 62 -4.10 9.76 2.46
CA THR A 62 -2.76 9.28 2.84
C THR A 62 -1.88 9.10 1.62
N ILE A 63 -2.45 8.57 0.53
CA ILE A 63 -1.77 8.43 -0.76
C ILE A 63 -2.64 9.03 -1.86
N VAL A 64 -2.06 9.90 -2.68
CA VAL A 64 -2.60 10.30 -3.98
C VAL A 64 -2.05 9.33 -5.03
N TYR A 65 -2.93 8.67 -5.77
CA TYR A 65 -2.56 7.70 -6.80
C TYR A 65 -2.65 8.32 -8.19
N ARG A 66 -1.59 8.16 -9.00
CA ARG A 66 -1.46 8.78 -10.33
C ARG A 66 -0.85 7.83 -11.35
N SER A 67 -1.51 7.71 -12.50
CA SER A 67 -1.01 7.02 -13.69
C SER A 67 -0.35 8.00 -14.66
N PHE A 68 -0.77 9.26 -14.62
CA PHE A 68 -0.22 10.36 -15.41
C PHE A 68 0.13 11.57 -14.52
N PRO A 69 1.09 12.42 -14.91
CA PRO A 69 1.35 13.67 -14.22
C PRO A 69 0.09 14.55 -14.15
N ASP A 70 -0.05 15.29 -13.05
CA ASP A 70 -1.10 16.29 -12.79
C ASP A 70 -2.55 15.79 -12.63
N ASP A 71 -2.90 14.57 -13.08
CA ASP A 71 -4.22 13.97 -12.85
C ASP A 71 -4.18 12.94 -11.70
N ALA A 72 -5.17 12.97 -10.82
CA ALA A 72 -5.27 12.03 -9.70
C ALA A 72 -6.33 10.98 -10.03
N ASP A 73 -5.90 9.74 -10.26
CA ASP A 73 -6.82 8.63 -10.52
C ASP A 73 -7.63 8.25 -9.27
N GLY A 74 -7.06 8.52 -8.09
CA GLY A 74 -7.74 8.26 -6.84
C GLY A 74 -6.90 8.57 -5.61
N TYR A 75 -7.50 8.30 -4.45
CA TYR A 75 -6.88 8.47 -3.15
C TYR A 75 -7.01 7.20 -2.33
N PHE A 76 -5.97 6.86 -1.58
CA PHE A 76 -6.04 5.88 -0.50
C PHE A 76 -6.03 6.65 0.82
N ASN A 77 -7.04 6.40 1.65
CA ASN A 77 -7.34 7.21 2.83
C ASN A 77 -7.09 6.43 4.12
N GLY A 78 -6.69 7.15 5.18
CA GLY A 78 -6.36 6.58 6.48
C GLY A 78 -5.19 5.59 6.44
N THR A 79 -5.33 4.46 7.15
CA THR A 79 -4.28 3.43 7.16
C THR A 79 -4.24 2.69 5.81
N VAL A 80 -3.06 2.68 5.18
CA VAL A 80 -2.79 1.93 3.94
C VAL A 80 -1.78 0.83 4.22
N ILE A 81 -2.07 -0.41 3.81
CA ILE A 81 -1.18 -1.57 4.00
C ILE A 81 -0.83 -2.16 2.64
N PHE A 82 0.47 -2.32 2.36
CA PHE A 82 0.95 -3.08 1.22
C PHE A 82 1.34 -4.49 1.67
N THR A 83 0.89 -5.50 0.93
CA THR A 83 1.15 -6.92 1.22
C THR A 83 1.13 -7.75 -0.07
N LYS A 84 1.52 -9.02 0.02
CA LYS A 84 1.21 -10.03 -1.00
C LYS A 84 0.20 -11.03 -0.48
N MET A 85 -0.48 -11.69 -1.40
CA MET A 85 -1.30 -12.86 -1.13
C MET A 85 -0.89 -14.01 -2.07
N ASP A 86 -0.93 -15.24 -1.56
CA ASP A 86 -0.76 -16.49 -2.31
C ASP A 86 -1.98 -17.41 -2.07
N ASP A 87 -1.97 -18.61 -2.66
CA ASP A 87 -3.06 -19.60 -2.52
C ASP A 87 -3.38 -19.97 -1.06
N PHE A 88 -2.47 -19.68 -0.12
CA PHE A 88 -2.60 -19.99 1.30
C PHE A 88 -2.93 -18.76 2.18
N GLY A 89 -3.05 -17.58 1.58
CA GLY A 89 -3.40 -16.32 2.26
C GLY A 89 -2.30 -15.28 2.17
N PHE A 90 -2.04 -14.55 3.25
CA PHE A 90 -1.02 -13.48 3.24
C PHE A 90 0.39 -14.04 3.09
N ALA A 91 1.15 -13.43 2.19
CA ALA A 91 2.55 -13.75 1.91
C ALA A 91 3.46 -12.59 2.32
N SER A 92 4.67 -12.93 2.76
CA SER A 92 5.69 -11.93 3.12
C SER A 92 6.17 -11.18 1.90
N LEU A 93 6.27 -9.86 2.00
CA LEU A 93 7.02 -9.05 1.05
C LEU A 93 8.51 -9.46 1.06
N SER A 94 9.07 -9.57 -0.14
CA SER A 94 10.51 -9.64 -0.38
C SER A 94 11.14 -8.25 -0.25
N ASN A 95 12.47 -8.17 -0.20
CA ASN A 95 13.15 -6.87 -0.23
C ASN A 95 12.94 -6.15 -1.56
N ASN A 96 12.88 -6.89 -2.67
CA ASN A 96 12.57 -6.33 -3.99
C ASN A 96 11.18 -5.67 -4.02
N ASP A 97 10.19 -6.29 -3.38
CA ASP A 97 8.83 -5.75 -3.32
C ASP A 97 8.81 -4.41 -2.57
N ILE A 98 9.60 -4.29 -1.50
CA ILE A 98 9.72 -3.06 -0.72
C ILE A 98 10.43 -1.97 -1.53
N ASP A 99 11.46 -2.35 -2.27
CA ASP A 99 12.19 -1.42 -3.14
C ASP A 99 11.28 -0.89 -4.25
N ILE A 100 10.42 -1.73 -4.84
CA ILE A 100 9.37 -1.33 -5.79
C ILE A 100 8.37 -0.38 -5.10
N ILE A 101 7.78 -0.76 -3.96
CA ILE A 101 6.85 0.13 -3.24
C ILE A 101 7.49 1.50 -2.99
N ARG A 102 8.77 1.54 -2.59
CA ARG A 102 9.50 2.78 -2.34
C ARG A 102 9.80 3.58 -3.59
N SER A 103 10.16 2.94 -4.70
CA SER A 103 10.45 3.65 -5.95
C SER A 103 9.21 4.34 -6.51
N HIS A 104 8.03 3.76 -6.30
CA HIS A 104 6.76 4.34 -6.73
C HIS A 104 6.20 5.38 -5.75
N LEU A 105 6.74 5.51 -4.54
CA LEU A 105 6.26 6.44 -3.52
C LEU A 105 7.16 7.66 -3.38
N ARG A 106 6.56 8.85 -3.47
CA ARG A 106 7.20 10.13 -3.21
C ARG A 106 6.50 10.85 -2.07
N ARG A 107 7.26 11.47 -1.17
CA ARG A 107 6.71 12.33 -0.11
C ARG A 107 6.45 13.73 -0.65
N LEU A 108 5.21 14.22 -0.49
CA LEU A 108 4.81 15.58 -0.84
C LEU A 108 5.04 16.56 0.33
N SER A 109 5.05 17.86 0.02
CA SER A 109 5.32 18.93 1.00
C SER A 109 4.21 19.12 2.04
N ASP A 110 3.00 18.67 1.74
CA ASP A 110 1.85 18.68 2.65
C ASP A 110 1.82 17.46 3.60
N GLY A 111 2.75 16.52 3.43
CA GLY A 111 2.84 15.32 4.25
C GLY A 111 2.16 14.08 3.64
N LEU A 112 1.48 14.21 2.50
CA LEU A 112 0.91 13.07 1.77
C LEU A 112 1.99 12.29 1.02
N PHE A 113 1.68 11.03 0.72
CA PHE A 113 2.45 10.29 -0.28
C PHE A 113 1.78 10.44 -1.66
N GLU A 114 2.60 10.59 -2.68
CA GLU A 114 2.20 10.39 -4.06
C GLU A 114 2.67 8.99 -4.48
N MET A 115 1.80 8.22 -5.13
CA MET A 115 2.12 6.91 -5.68
C MET A 115 1.88 6.89 -7.17
N SER A 116 2.93 6.57 -7.94
CA SER A 116 2.85 6.48 -9.40
C SER A 116 2.56 5.06 -9.86
N TYR A 117 1.75 4.87 -10.89
CA TYR A 117 1.52 3.54 -11.52
C TYR A 117 2.78 2.98 -12.20
N SER A 118 3.52 3.85 -12.90
CA SER A 118 4.72 3.50 -13.68
C SER A 118 5.88 4.43 -13.33
N LEU A 119 7.10 3.88 -13.29
CA LEU A 119 8.34 4.65 -13.15
C LEU A 119 8.87 5.15 -14.49
N LYS A 120 8.39 4.59 -15.61
CA LYS A 120 8.93 4.90 -16.96
C LYS A 120 8.57 6.30 -17.46
N ASP A 121 7.73 7.01 -16.73
CA ASP A 121 7.30 8.38 -17.02
C ASP A 121 7.43 9.29 -15.79
N SER A 122 8.38 9.02 -14.88
CA SER A 122 8.80 10.03 -13.91
C SER A 122 9.67 11.07 -14.64
N TYR A 123 9.00 12.05 -15.26
CA TYR A 123 9.61 13.20 -15.93
C TYR A 123 10.43 14.06 -14.97
#